data_AF-A0A3M3ESX5-F1
#
_entry.id   AF-A0A3M3ESX5-F1
#
_cell.length_a   1.000
_cell.length_b   1.000
_cell.length_c   1.000
_cell.angle_alpha   90.00
_cell.angle_beta   90.00
_cell.angle_gamma   90.00
#
_symmetry.space_group_name_H-M   'P 1'
#
loop_
_entity.id
_entity.type
_entity.pdbx_description
1 polymer ?
#
loop_
_entity_poly.entity_id
_entity_poly.type
_entity_poly.pdbx_seq_one_letter_code
_entity_poly.pdbx_strand_id
1 'polypeptide(L)' 'MNHLSLSDALFTVTQQRILGLLFGKPDQSFYTNEIARWAQVGKGSLMRELERLQNSGVLRLTRQGNQNPLPGQYTLPDLR' A
#
# COMPACT_ATOMS: atom_id res chain seq x y z
N MET A 1 3.60 10.46 -30.50
CA MET A 1 4.04 9.39 -29.59
C MET A 1 3.41 9.64 -28.23
N ASN A 2 2.56 8.73 -27.74
CA ASN A 2 2.01 8.85 -26.39
C ASN A 2 3.10 8.38 -25.41
N HIS A 3 3.74 9.31 -24.70
CA HIS A 3 4.72 8.94 -23.68
C HIS A 3 3.98 8.32 -22.49
N LEU A 4 4.36 7.08 -22.12
CA LEU A 4 3.97 6.56 -20.82
C LEU A 4 4.61 7.43 -19.74
N SER A 5 3.82 7.78 -18.72
CA SER A 5 4.38 8.45 -17.55
C SER A 5 5.35 7.50 -16.84
N LEU A 6 6.33 8.04 -16.11
CA LEU A 6 7.26 7.22 -15.33
C LEU A 6 6.51 6.29 -14.35
N SER A 7 5.41 6.78 -13.77
CA SER A 7 4.53 5.98 -12.91
C SER A 7 3.91 4.79 -13.63
N ASP A 8 3.51 4.94 -14.90
CA ASP A 8 2.94 3.84 -15.69
C ASP A 8 3.99 2.80 -16.06
N ALA A 9 5.26 3.21 -16.19
CA ALA A 9 6.36 2.31 -16.48
C ALA A 9 6.83 1.51 -15.24
N LEU A 10 6.77 2.12 -14.05
CA LEU A 10 7.31 1.52 -12.82
C LEU A 10 6.26 0.78 -11.99
N PHE A 11 5.00 1.19 -12.06
CA PHE A 11 3.97 0.73 -11.13
C PHE A 11 2.69 0.36 -11.86
N THR A 12 2.07 -0.74 -11.42
CA THR A 12 0.71 -1.08 -11.86
C THR A 12 -0.28 -0.02 -11.39
N VAL A 13 -1.43 0.09 -12.04
CA VAL A 13 -2.52 1.00 -11.63
C VAL A 13 -2.91 0.79 -10.17
N THR A 14 -2.92 -0.46 -9.70
CA THR A 14 -3.19 -0.80 -8.29
C THR A 14 -2.10 -0.27 -7.36
N GLN A 15 -0.82 -0.42 -7.72
CA GLN A 15 0.28 0.12 -6.92
C GLN A 15 0.25 1.65 -6.90
N GLN A 16 0.05 2.31 -8.03
CA GLN A 16 -0.09 3.76 -8.09
C GLN A 16 -1.21 4.24 -7.14
N ARG A 17 -2.33 3.52 -7.12
CA ARG A 17 -3.43 3.78 -6.20
C ARG A 17 -3.00 3.63 -4.74
N ILE A 18 -2.46 2.47 -4.36
CA ILE A 18 -2.01 2.20 -2.98
C ILE A 18 -1.01 3.27 -2.53
N LEU A 19 0.00 3.57 -3.35
CA LEU A 19 1.03 4.55 -3.04
C LEU A 19 0.45 5.96 -2.94
N GLY A 20 -0.49 6.34 -3.82
CA GLY A 20 -1.18 7.62 -3.74
C GLY A 20 -1.98 7.80 -2.45
N LEU A 21 -2.65 6.75 -1.97
CA LEU A 21 -3.35 6.78 -0.68
C LEU A 21 -2.37 6.92 0.49
N LEU A 22 -1.34 6.07 0.54
CA LEU A 22 -0.43 5.98 1.69
C LEU A 22 0.49 7.20 1.78
N PHE A 23 1.07 7.65 0.66
CA PHE A 23 1.94 8.83 0.66
C PHE A 23 1.16 10.16 0.70
N GLY A 24 -0.13 10.15 0.33
CA GLY A 24 -0.99 11.31 0.51
C GLY A 24 -1.39 11.55 1.97
N LYS A 25 -1.30 10.52 2.82
CA LYS A 25 -1.65 10.58 4.26
C LYS A 25 -0.67 9.75 5.10
N PRO A 26 0.61 10.17 5.18
CA PRO A 26 1.67 9.38 5.80
C PRO A 26 1.47 9.14 7.31
N ASP A 27 0.79 10.05 8.00
CA ASP A 27 0.51 9.95 9.44
C ASP A 27 -0.74 9.10 9.76
N GLN A 28 -1.46 8.63 8.73
CA GLN A 28 -2.68 7.87 8.89
C GLN A 28 -2.42 6.37 8.71
N SER A 29 -2.82 5.59 9.70
CA SER A 29 -2.92 4.15 9.57
C SER A 29 -4.20 3.74 8.84
N PHE A 30 -4.08 2.76 7.93
CA PHE A 30 -5.21 2.21 7.19
C PHE A 30 -5.39 0.72 7.48
N TYR A 31 -6.65 0.28 7.54
CA TYR A 31 -6.96 -1.14 7.53
C TYR A 31 -6.88 -1.69 6.12
N THR A 32 -6.48 -2.96 5.99
CA THR A 32 -6.39 -3.66 4.69
C THR A 32 -7.70 -3.52 3.88
N ASN A 33 -8.86 -3.61 4.53
CA ASN A 33 -10.15 -3.50 3.85
C ASN A 33 -10.44 -2.08 3.31
N GLU A 34 -9.91 -1.04 3.95
CA GLU A 34 -10.05 0.35 3.49
C GLU A 34 -9.22 0.58 2.23
N ILE A 35 -7.97 0.10 2.24
CA ILE A 35 -7.09 0.16 1.08
C ILE A 35 -7.70 -0.62 -0.09
N ALA A 36 -8.30 -1.79 0.16
CA ALA A 36 -8.93 -2.61 -0.86
C ALA A 36 -10.08 -1.87 -1.57
N ARG A 37 -10.95 -1.22 -0.78
CA ARG A 37 -12.04 -0.39 -1.31
C ARG A 37 -11.51 0.80 -2.09
N TRP A 38 -10.49 1.49 -1.57
CA TRP A 38 -9.91 2.66 -2.21
C TRP A 38 -9.21 2.32 -3.53
N ALA A 39 -8.42 1.25 -3.55
CA ALA A 39 -7.74 0.79 -4.76
C ALA A 39 -8.68 0.07 -5.75
N GLN A 40 -9.93 -0.21 -5.34
CA GLN A 40 -10.95 -0.95 -6.09
C GLN A 40 -10.50 -2.34 -6.51
N VAL A 41 -9.86 -3.07 -5.59
CA VAL A 41 -9.36 -4.43 -5.83
C VAL A 41 -9.81 -5.38 -4.75
N GLY A 42 -9.90 -6.67 -5.11
CA GLY A 42 -10.15 -7.73 -4.15
C GLY A 42 -9.00 -7.87 -3.14
N LYS A 43 -9.32 -8.30 -1.91
CA LYS A 43 -8.35 -8.45 -0.81
C LYS A 43 -7.12 -9.30 -1.19
N GLY A 44 -7.31 -10.39 -1.92
CA GLY A 44 -6.19 -11.25 -2.34
C GLY A 44 -5.22 -10.55 -3.30
N SER A 45 -5.76 -9.74 -4.24
CA SER A 45 -4.94 -8.94 -5.16
C SER A 45 -4.20 -7.83 -4.41
N LEU A 46 -4.90 -7.14 -3.50
CA LEU A 46 -4.28 -6.13 -2.63
C LEU A 46 -3.10 -6.70 -1.85
N MET A 47 -3.28 -7.85 -1.19
CA MET A 47 -2.23 -8.47 -0.36
C MET A 47 -0.99 -8.78 -1.18
N ARG A 48 -1.14 -9.27 -2.42
CA ARG A 48 -0.01 -9.55 -3.33
C ARG A 48 0.75 -8.29 -3.70
N GLU A 49 0.03 -7.21 -4.00
CA GLU A 49 0.67 -5.93 -4.36
C GLU A 49 1.36 -5.28 -3.16
N LEU A 50 0.75 -5.34 -1.98
CA LEU A 50 1.35 -4.87 -0.73
C LEU A 50 2.61 -5.68 -0.38
N GLU A 51 2.55 -7.00 -0.50
CA GLU A 51 3.71 -7.89 -0.28
C GLU A 51 4.83 -7.59 -1.29
N ARG A 52 4.50 -7.38 -2.57
CA ARG A 52 5.50 -7.01 -3.58
C ARG A 52 6.16 -5.66 -3.26
N LEU A 53 5.37 -4.66 -2.89
CA LEU A 53 5.88 -3.33 -2.51
C LEU A 53 6.74 -3.42 -1.23
N GLN A 54 6.34 -4.23 -0.26
CA GLN A 54 7.12 -4.47 0.94
C GLN A 54 8.46 -5.16 0.63
N ASN A 55 8.43 -6.23 -0.16
CA ASN A 55 9.63 -6.99 -0.53
C ASN A 55 10.61 -6.15 -1.36
N SER A 56 10.11 -5.18 -2.13
CA SER A 56 10.94 -4.20 -2.85
C SER A 56 11.50 -3.08 -1.95
N GLY A 57 11.09 -3.00 -0.68
CA GLY A 57 11.49 -1.94 0.25
C GLY A 57 10.76 -0.61 0.08
N VAL A 58 9.82 -0.51 -0.88
CA VAL A 58 9.03 0.70 -1.13
C VAL A 58 8.06 1.00 0.02
N LEU A 59 7.54 -0.05 0.67
CA LEU A 59 6.67 0.07 1.84
C LEU A 59 7.25 -0.68 3.03
N ARG A 60 7.09 -0.09 4.22
CA ARG A 60 7.29 -0.81 5.48
C ARG A 60 5.92 -1.10 6.09
N LEU A 61 5.55 -2.37 6.12
CA LEU A 61 4.29 -2.80 6.70
C LEU A 61 4.50 -3.13 8.18
N THR A 62 3.93 -2.33 9.08
CA THR A 62 3.83 -2.66 10.50
C THR A 62 2.56 -3.45 10.76
N ARG A 63 2.54 -4.31 11.79
CA ARG A 63 1.33 -5.01 12.22
C ARG A 63 0.94 -4.49 13.59
N GLN A 64 0.03 -3.52 13.65
CA GLN A 64 -0.54 -3.09 14.92
C GLN A 64 -1.76 -3.94 15.29
N GLY A 65 -1.70 -4.64 16.43
CA GLY A 65 -2.81 -5.39 17.02
C GLY A 65 -2.38 -6.25 18.23
N ASN A 66 -3.02 -6.05 19.38
CA ASN A 66 -2.96 -6.98 20.52
C ASN A 66 -4.01 -8.09 20.30
N GLN A 67 -3.55 -9.30 19.97
CA GLN A 67 -4.23 -10.61 20.04
C GLN A 67 -5.73 -10.70 19.61
N ASN A 68 -5.98 -10.88 18.31
CA ASN A 68 -6.93 -11.85 17.70
C ASN A 68 -6.64 -11.89 16.17
N PRO A 69 -6.88 -12.98 15.42
CA PRO A 69 -6.27 -13.18 14.09
C PRO A 69 -6.96 -12.37 12.98
N LEU A 70 -6.67 -11.07 12.89
CA LEU A 70 -7.02 -10.17 11.77
C LEU A 70 -5.84 -9.20 11.53
N PRO A 71 -5.44 -8.88 10.27
CA PRO A 71 -4.12 -8.26 10.02
C PRO A 71 -4.12 -6.72 9.93
N GLY A 72 -3.34 -6.11 10.84
CA GLY A 72 -2.23 -5.14 10.64
C GLY A 72 -2.48 -3.76 9.98
N GLN A 73 -2.13 -2.69 10.72
CA GLN A 73 -2.04 -1.28 10.25
C GLN A 73 -0.60 -0.84 9.88
N TYR A 74 -0.48 -0.11 8.77
CA TYR A 74 0.79 0.32 8.16
C TYR A 74 1.14 1.78 8.48
N THR A 75 2.38 2.07 8.92
CA THR A 75 2.93 3.43 9.14
C THR A 75 4.40 3.52 8.68
N LEU A 76 4.80 4.65 8.10
CA LEU A 76 6.17 4.92 7.61
C LEU A 76 7.16 5.24 8.77
N PRO A 77 8.48 5.04 8.58
CA PRO A 77 9.47 5.31 9.61
C PRO A 77 9.72 6.81 9.76
N ASP A 78 9.77 7.24 11.02
CA ASP A 78 10.19 8.58 11.45
C ASP A 78 11.65 8.82 11.00
N LEU A 79 11.86 9.80 10.12
CA LEU A 79 13.19 10.23 9.67
C LEU A 79 13.73 11.25 10.68
N ARG A 80 14.48 10.76 11.67
CA ARG A 80 15.44 11.56 12.44
C ARG A 80 16.86 11.30 11.97
#